data_AF-A0A8S9B3R0-F1
#
_entry.id   AF-A0A8S9B3R0-F1
#
_cell.length_a   1.000
_cell.length_b   1.000
_cell.length_c   1.000
_cell.angle_alpha   90.00
_cell.angle_beta   90.00
_cell.angle_gamma   90.00
#
_symmetry.space_group_name_H-M   'P 1'
#
loop_
_entity.id
_entity.type
_entity.pdbx_description
1 polymer ?
#
loop_
_entity_poly.entity_id
_entity_poly.type
_entity_poly.pdbx_seq_one_letter_code
_entity_poly.pdbx_strand_id
1 'polypeptide(L)'
;MLELGSIKNPQKRGHKIPYIDTWKEYLFYNKATVFYWTRSATNMVGRNGPVILGGIWNAWSDALGKEPQIQLDEFFAVPVHVKEEYAKTVLGILRAHEHICAQIRKTVEENNRANALIKLCKPWPDPRYFKPHSICEALIVVFDEYKSVAAEKHADGFRHYDDVAQNQSIILARTGHENGLSTPISFESLKDKALPLARSEDMGTIDVIRIPLQVGVHFVANLLLREEAAFPESVVAAPHISREADHPFMKWEREAQDYGEERLAHAQAQRKIEPFTTVAAVKKAVLHHRVDIYPLENYAPYPFKLGWI
;
A
#
# COMPACT_ATOMS: atom_id res chain seq x y z
N MET A 1 21.85 27.89 -6.95
CA MET A 1 20.44 28.33 -7.02
C MET A 1 20.05 28.31 -8.49
N LEU A 2 19.39 27.24 -8.93
CA LEU A 2 18.97 27.04 -10.33
C LEU A 2 17.45 26.90 -10.33
N GLU A 3 16.78 27.89 -10.92
CA GLU A 3 15.33 27.90 -11.11
C GLU A 3 14.94 26.83 -12.14
N LEU A 4 14.22 25.81 -11.69
CA LEU A 4 13.49 24.90 -12.57
C LEU A 4 12.35 25.69 -13.21
N GLY A 5 12.48 25.97 -14.50
CA GLY A 5 11.51 26.70 -15.29
C GLY A 5 10.10 26.12 -15.17
N SER A 6 9.13 27.01 -14.91
CA SER A 6 7.69 26.75 -14.87
C SER A 6 7.26 25.83 -16.04
N ILE A 7 6.90 24.59 -15.70
CA ILE A 7 6.36 23.62 -16.65
C ILE A 7 4.95 24.05 -17.02
N LYS A 8 4.73 24.34 -18.31
CA LYS A 8 3.43 24.76 -18.84
C LYS A 8 2.35 23.70 -18.55
N ASN A 9 1.28 24.18 -17.91
CA ASN A 9 0.09 23.43 -17.54
C ASN A 9 -0.50 22.63 -18.73
N PRO A 10 -0.69 21.29 -18.64
CA PRO A 10 -1.08 20.44 -19.77
C PRO A 10 -2.54 20.60 -20.25
N GLN A 11 -3.32 21.50 -19.64
CA GLN A 11 -4.76 21.69 -19.90
C GLN A 11 -5.16 21.96 -21.37
N LYS A 12 -4.20 22.18 -22.29
CA LYS A 12 -4.47 22.51 -23.71
C LYS A 12 -4.62 21.32 -24.66
N ARG A 13 -4.47 20.08 -24.21
CA ARG A 13 -4.83 18.89 -25.00
C ARG A 13 -5.73 18.03 -24.13
N GLY A 14 -6.86 17.56 -24.64
CA GLY A 14 -7.92 16.80 -23.93
C GLY A 14 -7.50 15.47 -23.27
N HIS A 15 -6.27 15.35 -22.80
CA HIS A 15 -5.79 14.30 -21.91
C HIS A 15 -6.37 14.54 -20.52
N LYS A 16 -7.27 13.64 -20.10
CA LYS A 16 -7.77 13.62 -18.72
C LYS A 16 -6.59 13.36 -17.77
N ILE A 17 -6.28 14.36 -16.94
CA ILE A 17 -5.29 14.31 -15.87
C ILE A 17 -5.47 13.03 -15.02
N PRO A 18 -4.38 12.37 -14.57
CA PRO A 18 -4.47 11.29 -13.59
C PRO A 18 -5.08 11.83 -12.30
N TYR A 19 -6.19 11.24 -11.86
CA TYR A 19 -6.80 11.54 -10.58
C TYR A 19 -7.18 10.23 -9.91
N ILE A 20 -7.11 10.21 -8.59
CA ILE A 20 -7.74 9.16 -7.79
C ILE A 20 -9.13 9.65 -7.41
N ASP A 21 -10.11 8.74 -7.35
CA ASP A 21 -11.41 9.12 -6.83
C ASP A 21 -11.25 9.68 -5.41
N THR A 22 -11.96 10.76 -5.08
CA THR A 22 -11.84 11.43 -3.78
C THR A 22 -12.10 10.49 -2.61
N TRP A 23 -12.98 9.51 -2.80
CA TRP A 23 -13.25 8.49 -1.80
C TRP A 23 -12.07 7.52 -1.57
N LYS A 24 -11.02 7.50 -2.40
CA LYS A 24 -9.81 6.68 -2.24
C LYS A 24 -8.61 7.43 -1.66
N GLU A 25 -8.72 8.74 -1.44
CA GLU A 25 -7.62 9.56 -0.90
C GLU A 25 -7.17 9.10 0.50
N TYR A 26 -8.10 8.54 1.29
CA TYR A 26 -7.78 7.99 2.62
C TYR A 26 -6.81 6.80 2.59
N LEU A 27 -6.66 6.12 1.44
CA LEU A 27 -5.77 4.95 1.31
C LEU A 27 -4.27 5.33 1.32
N PHE A 28 -3.95 6.61 1.22
CA PHE A 28 -2.57 7.11 1.25
C PHE A 28 -2.07 7.42 2.66
N TYR A 29 -2.96 7.40 3.66
CA TYR A 29 -2.59 7.63 5.05
C TYR A 29 -1.91 6.38 5.62
N ASN A 30 -0.92 6.59 6.50
CA ASN A 30 -0.15 5.54 7.15
C ASN A 30 0.56 4.56 6.19
N LYS A 31 0.75 4.99 4.93
CA LYS A 31 1.57 4.28 3.94
C LYS A 31 2.93 4.90 3.83
N ALA A 32 3.97 4.07 3.87
CA ALA A 32 5.33 4.55 3.69
C ALA A 32 5.59 5.04 2.26
N THR A 33 5.03 4.36 1.25
CA THR A 33 5.23 4.71 -0.16
C THR A 33 4.02 4.37 -1.03
N VAL A 34 4.14 4.59 -2.34
CA VAL A 34 3.13 4.25 -3.35
C VAL A 34 3.68 3.19 -4.28
N PHE A 35 2.87 2.16 -4.53
CA PHE A 35 3.22 1.04 -5.39
C PHE A 35 2.48 1.13 -6.72
N TYR A 36 3.23 1.23 -7.80
CA TYR A 36 2.73 1.30 -9.16
C TYR A 36 3.09 0.05 -9.95
N TRP A 37 2.30 -0.23 -10.99
CA TRP A 37 2.62 -1.25 -11.97
C TRP A 37 2.86 -0.60 -13.32
N THR A 38 3.91 -1.05 -14.00
CA THR A 38 4.05 -0.79 -15.42
C THR A 38 2.99 -1.58 -16.20
N ARG A 39 2.74 -1.14 -17.43
CA ARG A 39 1.82 -1.84 -18.34
C ARG A 39 2.20 -3.32 -18.53
N SER A 40 3.49 -3.64 -18.60
CA SER A 40 3.98 -5.00 -18.78
C SER A 40 3.64 -5.90 -17.59
N ALA A 41 3.59 -5.34 -16.39
CA ALA A 41 3.24 -6.08 -15.18
C ALA A 41 1.72 -6.24 -14.97
N THR A 42 0.88 -5.28 -15.41
CA THR A 42 -0.56 -5.23 -15.10
C THR A 42 -1.31 -6.54 -15.40
N ASN A 43 -1.02 -7.19 -16.53
CA ASN A 43 -1.72 -8.41 -16.94
C ASN A 43 -1.36 -9.65 -16.08
N MET A 44 -0.21 -9.63 -15.41
CA MET A 44 0.30 -10.74 -14.60
C MET A 44 -0.10 -10.60 -13.11
N VAL A 45 -0.35 -9.37 -12.67
CA VAL A 45 -0.68 -9.03 -11.28
C VAL A 45 -2.08 -9.48 -10.88
N GLY A 46 -3.05 -9.53 -11.80
CA GLY A 46 -4.39 -10.01 -11.48
C GLY A 46 -4.42 -11.46 -10.96
N ARG A 47 -3.47 -12.31 -11.39
CA ARG A 47 -3.34 -13.71 -10.91
C ARG A 47 -2.29 -13.89 -9.81
N ASN A 48 -1.20 -13.13 -9.84
CA ASN A 48 -0.06 -13.32 -8.93
C ASN A 48 0.13 -12.19 -7.90
N GLY A 49 -0.76 -11.18 -7.91
CA GLY A 49 -0.72 -10.03 -7.00
C GLY A 49 -0.71 -10.42 -5.52
N PRO A 50 -1.55 -11.38 -5.08
CA PRO A 50 -1.51 -11.85 -3.70
C PRO A 50 -0.12 -12.36 -3.28
N VAL A 51 0.59 -13.08 -4.18
CA VAL A 51 1.91 -13.67 -3.89
C VAL A 51 2.95 -12.56 -3.63
N ILE A 52 2.95 -11.53 -4.47
CA ILE A 52 3.84 -10.37 -4.35
C ILE A 52 3.54 -9.62 -3.04
N LEU A 53 2.26 -9.41 -2.72
CA LEU A 53 1.83 -8.73 -1.50
C LEU A 53 2.19 -9.53 -0.24
N GLY A 54 2.09 -10.88 -0.29
CA GLY A 54 2.53 -11.75 0.80
C GLY A 54 4.01 -11.62 1.10
N GLY A 55 4.86 -11.64 0.06
CA GLY A 55 6.30 -11.43 0.25
C GLY A 55 6.67 -10.02 0.72
N ILE A 56 5.94 -8.99 0.28
CA ILE A 56 6.08 -7.62 0.81
C ILE A 56 5.73 -7.61 2.30
N TRP A 57 4.62 -8.24 2.69
CA TRP A 57 4.16 -8.29 4.08
C TRP A 57 5.24 -8.89 5.01
N ASN A 58 5.77 -10.06 4.65
CA ASN A 58 6.80 -10.72 5.45
C ASN A 58 8.06 -9.85 5.57
N ALA A 59 8.59 -9.39 4.44
CA ALA A 59 9.78 -8.53 4.45
C ALA A 59 9.57 -7.21 5.20
N TRP A 60 8.36 -6.66 5.16
CA TRP A 60 8.01 -5.43 5.87
C TRP A 60 7.92 -5.65 7.39
N SER A 61 7.25 -6.72 7.82
CA SER A 61 7.15 -7.10 9.23
C SER A 61 8.52 -7.39 9.83
N ASP A 62 9.36 -8.14 9.11
CA ASP A 62 10.72 -8.46 9.52
C ASP A 62 11.59 -7.20 9.66
N ALA A 63 11.51 -6.28 8.69
CA ALA A 63 12.28 -5.05 8.70
C ALA A 63 11.87 -4.09 9.83
N LEU A 64 10.58 -4.03 10.17
CA LEU A 64 10.08 -3.21 11.27
C LEU A 64 10.35 -3.83 12.65
N GLY A 65 10.62 -5.13 12.73
CA GLY A 65 10.73 -5.86 13.99
C GLY A 65 9.41 -5.91 14.78
N LYS A 66 8.28 -5.60 14.13
CA LYS A 66 6.92 -5.62 14.68
C LYS A 66 5.93 -5.97 13.58
N GLU A 67 4.80 -6.56 13.97
CA GLU A 67 3.68 -6.71 13.04
C GLU A 67 3.09 -5.33 12.70
N PRO A 68 2.85 -5.03 11.41
CA PRO A 68 2.20 -3.80 10.99
C PRO A 68 0.79 -3.68 11.56
N GLN A 69 0.39 -2.49 12.00
CA GLN A 69 -0.94 -2.26 12.55
C GLN A 69 -1.98 -2.19 11.44
N ILE A 70 -2.51 -3.35 11.07
CA ILE A 70 -3.55 -3.52 10.04
C ILE A 70 -4.75 -2.59 10.30
N GLN A 71 -5.14 -2.40 11.56
CA GLN A 71 -6.26 -1.53 11.93
C GLN A 71 -6.05 -0.08 11.51
N LEU A 72 -4.81 0.41 11.54
CA LEU A 72 -4.45 1.75 11.09
C LEU A 72 -4.18 1.84 9.59
N ASP A 73 -4.39 0.75 8.87
CA ASP A 73 -3.95 0.61 7.49
C ASP A 73 -2.41 0.83 7.35
N GLU A 74 -1.64 0.50 8.41
CA GLU A 74 -0.18 0.55 8.37
C GLU A 74 0.33 -0.58 7.46
N PHE A 75 0.68 -0.23 6.22
CA PHE A 75 1.24 -1.18 5.26
C PHE A 75 2.27 -0.48 4.38
N PHE A 76 3.19 -1.27 3.85
CA PHE A 76 4.31 -0.82 3.02
C PHE A 76 3.92 0.26 2.00
N ALA A 77 2.87 0.03 1.22
CA ALA A 77 2.48 0.96 0.17
C ALA A 77 0.99 0.94 -0.18
N VAL A 78 0.51 2.05 -0.73
CA VAL A 78 -0.79 2.08 -1.42
C VAL A 78 -0.64 1.60 -2.87
N PRO A 79 -1.38 0.57 -3.29
CA PRO A 79 -1.43 0.17 -4.68
C PRO A 79 -2.17 1.20 -5.53
N VAL A 80 -1.54 1.72 -6.58
CA VAL A 80 -2.14 2.71 -7.47
C VAL A 80 -2.06 2.26 -8.92
N HIS A 81 -3.23 2.15 -9.54
CA HIS A 81 -3.34 1.94 -10.97
C HIS A 81 -3.46 3.30 -11.69
N VAL A 82 -2.54 3.56 -12.62
CA VAL A 82 -2.58 4.74 -13.50
C VAL A 82 -2.98 4.31 -14.90
N LYS A 83 -3.55 5.24 -15.68
CA LYS A 83 -3.95 4.93 -17.07
C LYS A 83 -2.77 4.43 -17.89
N GLU A 84 -3.08 3.60 -18.87
CA GLU A 84 -2.09 2.95 -19.72
C GLU A 84 -1.05 3.92 -20.33
N GLU A 85 -1.47 5.13 -20.70
CA GLU A 85 -0.58 6.16 -21.25
C GLU A 85 0.53 6.59 -20.29
N TYR A 86 0.27 6.61 -18.98
CA TYR A 86 1.26 6.94 -17.94
C TYR A 86 2.03 5.70 -17.49
N ALA A 87 1.40 4.52 -17.45
CA ALA A 87 1.99 3.26 -16.98
C ALA A 87 3.08 2.68 -17.92
N LYS A 88 3.34 3.29 -19.07
CA LYS A 88 4.36 2.82 -20.03
C LYS A 88 5.80 3.08 -19.59
N THR A 89 6.03 4.07 -18.74
CA THR A 89 7.38 4.50 -18.33
C THR A 89 7.37 4.99 -16.89
N VAL A 90 8.51 4.87 -16.19
CA VAL A 90 8.68 5.40 -14.83
C VAL A 90 8.41 6.92 -14.79
N LEU A 91 8.88 7.67 -15.79
CA LEU A 91 8.60 9.12 -15.88
C LEU A 91 7.10 9.43 -16.03
N GLY A 92 6.37 8.64 -16.81
CA GLY A 92 4.91 8.77 -16.91
C GLY A 92 4.22 8.55 -15.58
N ILE A 93 4.67 7.55 -14.82
CA ILE A 93 4.20 7.25 -13.46
C ILE A 93 4.53 8.41 -12.51
N LEU A 94 5.76 8.92 -12.52
CA LEU A 94 6.16 10.06 -11.67
C LEU A 94 5.31 11.31 -11.91
N ARG A 95 5.01 11.62 -13.17
CA ARG A 95 4.08 12.72 -13.50
C ARG A 95 2.69 12.48 -12.94
N ALA A 96 2.17 11.25 -13.05
CA ALA A 96 0.87 10.91 -12.47
C ALA A 96 0.88 11.00 -10.94
N HIS A 97 1.96 10.54 -10.32
CA HIS A 97 2.17 10.60 -8.87
C HIS A 97 2.18 12.04 -8.36
N GLU A 98 2.90 12.95 -9.01
CA GLU A 98 2.92 14.38 -8.66
C GLU A 98 1.50 14.99 -8.60
N HIS A 99 0.65 14.66 -9.59
CA HIS A 99 -0.73 15.15 -9.63
C HIS A 99 -1.59 14.55 -8.52
N ILE A 100 -1.38 13.26 -8.21
CA ILE A 100 -2.09 12.56 -7.12
C ILE A 100 -1.70 13.15 -5.76
N CYS A 101 -0.41 13.36 -5.50
CA CYS A 101 0.06 13.99 -4.26
C CYS A 101 -0.45 15.43 -4.12
N ALA A 102 -0.45 16.20 -5.21
CA ALA A 102 -1.04 17.55 -5.20
C ALA A 102 -2.54 17.54 -4.86
N GLN A 103 -3.29 16.56 -5.37
CA GLN A 103 -4.70 16.36 -5.02
C GLN A 103 -4.85 16.04 -3.52
N ILE A 104 -4.07 15.09 -3.00
CA ILE A 104 -4.13 14.67 -1.59
C ILE A 104 -3.78 15.83 -0.65
N ARG A 105 -2.70 16.58 -0.93
CA ARG A 105 -2.32 17.76 -0.13
C ARG A 105 -3.45 18.77 -0.07
N LYS A 106 -4.08 19.06 -1.21
CA LYS A 106 -5.23 19.97 -1.27
C LYS A 106 -6.37 19.49 -0.37
N THR A 107 -6.73 18.21 -0.42
CA THR A 107 -7.76 17.65 0.46
C THR A 107 -7.37 17.78 1.93
N VAL A 108 -6.13 17.47 2.30
CA VAL A 108 -5.63 17.60 3.68
C VAL A 108 -5.73 19.05 4.15
N GLU A 109 -5.28 20.01 3.34
CA GLU A 109 -5.35 21.44 3.64
C GLU A 109 -6.79 21.95 3.81
N GLU A 110 -7.70 21.53 2.93
CA GLU A 110 -9.11 21.90 2.99
C GLU A 110 -9.78 21.34 4.25
N ASN A 111 -9.47 20.10 4.63
CA ASN A 111 -9.98 19.46 5.83
C ASN A 111 -9.39 20.03 7.13
N ASN A 112 -8.16 20.55 7.11
CA ASN A 112 -7.57 21.22 8.27
C ASN A 112 -8.15 22.64 8.49
N ARG A 113 -8.58 23.31 7.41
CA ARG A 113 -9.14 24.67 7.47
C ARG A 113 -10.62 24.69 7.84
N ALA A 114 -11.37 23.72 7.37
CA ALA A 114 -12.74 23.53 7.84
C ALA A 114 -12.67 22.72 9.15
N ASN A 115 -13.19 23.23 10.27
CA ASN A 115 -13.65 22.37 11.35
C ASN A 115 -14.79 21.50 10.77
N ALA A 116 -14.45 20.49 9.96
CA ALA A 116 -15.29 20.02 8.87
C ALA A 116 -16.45 19.18 9.40
N LEU A 117 -17.53 19.88 9.79
CA LEU A 117 -18.86 19.35 9.69
C LEU A 117 -19.12 18.95 8.22
N ILE A 118 -19.08 17.64 7.98
CA ILE A 118 -19.89 16.88 7.01
C ILE A 118 -19.63 17.17 5.52
N LYS A 119 -19.18 16.15 4.75
CA LYS A 119 -19.64 15.97 3.34
C LYS A 119 -19.48 14.61 2.64
N LEU A 120 -19.04 13.54 3.29
CA LEU A 120 -19.19 12.18 2.76
C LEU A 120 -19.65 11.24 3.86
N CYS A 121 -20.50 10.27 3.54
CA CYS A 121 -21.11 9.28 4.44
C CYS A 121 -20.11 8.26 5.06
N LYS A 122 -18.88 8.69 5.38
CA LYS A 122 -17.91 7.94 6.17
C LYS A 122 -17.23 8.93 7.13
N PRO A 123 -17.03 8.58 8.41
CA PRO A 123 -16.25 9.42 9.30
C PRO A 123 -14.85 9.53 8.70
N TRP A 124 -14.38 10.75 8.49
CA TRP A 124 -13.03 10.99 8.00
C TRP A 124 -12.02 10.36 8.98
N PRO A 125 -10.91 9.77 8.49
CA PRO A 125 -9.92 9.18 9.37
C PRO A 125 -9.42 10.25 10.35
N ASP A 126 -9.44 9.93 11.64
CA ASP A 126 -9.05 10.88 12.68
C ASP A 126 -7.58 11.28 12.49
N PRO A 127 -7.27 12.57 12.30
CA PRO A 127 -5.92 13.04 11.96
C PRO A 127 -4.88 12.78 13.06
N ARG A 128 -5.32 12.41 14.27
CA ARG A 128 -4.44 11.93 15.33
C ARG A 128 -3.81 10.58 14.99
N TYR A 129 -4.52 9.71 14.27
CA TYR A 129 -4.10 8.33 13.99
C TYR A 129 -3.82 8.07 12.50
N PHE A 130 -4.21 8.98 11.62
CA PHE A 130 -4.02 8.86 10.17
C PHE A 130 -3.25 10.06 9.65
N LYS A 131 -2.02 9.84 9.19
CA LYS A 131 -1.18 10.90 8.61
C LYS A 131 -0.55 10.45 7.28
N PRO A 132 -0.42 11.36 6.29
CA PRO A 132 0.40 11.07 5.12
C PRO A 132 1.88 11.10 5.51
N HIS A 133 2.64 10.07 5.15
CA HIS A 133 4.10 10.09 5.33
C HIS A 133 4.77 10.87 4.21
N SER A 134 5.75 11.70 4.53
CA SER A 134 6.51 12.46 3.53
C SER A 134 7.29 11.58 2.55
N ILE A 135 7.64 10.35 2.97
CA ILE A 135 8.26 9.34 2.08
C ILE A 135 7.33 9.02 0.91
N CYS A 136 6.02 9.04 1.13
CA CYS A 136 5.00 8.73 0.14
C CYS A 136 5.00 9.72 -1.03
N GLU A 137 5.44 10.97 -0.81
CA GLU A 137 5.63 11.97 -1.87
C GLU A 137 7.04 11.94 -2.48
N ALA A 138 8.03 11.49 -1.71
CA ALA A 138 9.44 11.57 -2.06
C ALA A 138 9.96 10.37 -2.87
N LEU A 139 9.34 9.20 -2.69
CA LEU A 139 9.79 7.93 -3.23
C LEU A 139 8.60 7.12 -3.69
N ILE A 140 8.70 6.56 -4.91
CA ILE A 140 7.74 5.58 -5.42
C ILE A 140 8.39 4.23 -5.66
N VAL A 141 7.57 3.19 -5.59
CA VAL A 141 7.94 1.82 -5.93
C VAL A 141 7.20 1.44 -7.21
N VAL A 142 7.94 0.95 -8.19
CA VAL A 142 7.38 0.51 -9.47
C VAL A 142 7.70 -0.95 -9.68
N PHE A 143 6.67 -1.75 -9.91
CA PHE A 143 6.79 -3.14 -10.32
C PHE A 143 6.74 -3.20 -11.85
N ASP A 144 7.87 -3.55 -12.46
CA ASP A 144 8.10 -3.46 -13.90
C ASP A 144 7.86 -4.78 -14.63
N GLU A 145 8.17 -5.89 -13.97
CA GLU A 145 8.14 -7.22 -14.57
C GLU A 145 7.82 -8.28 -13.52
N TYR A 146 6.94 -9.23 -13.88
CA TYR A 146 6.73 -10.44 -13.09
C TYR A 146 7.59 -11.57 -13.63
N LYS A 147 8.46 -12.13 -12.78
CA LYS A 147 9.25 -13.32 -13.10
C LYS A 147 8.52 -14.56 -12.60
N SER A 148 8.02 -15.36 -13.53
CA SER A 148 7.42 -16.65 -13.21
C SER A 148 8.50 -17.63 -12.77
N VAL A 149 8.46 -18.04 -11.52
CA VAL A 149 9.35 -19.07 -10.94
C VAL A 149 8.53 -20.26 -10.49
N ALA A 150 9.07 -21.46 -10.72
CA ALA A 150 8.55 -22.67 -10.12
C ALA A 150 8.96 -22.70 -8.63
N ALA A 151 8.13 -22.17 -7.74
CA ALA A 151 8.38 -22.28 -6.30
C ALA A 151 8.17 -23.73 -5.87
N GLU A 152 9.22 -24.41 -5.40
CA GLU A 152 9.09 -25.78 -4.92
C GLU A 152 8.24 -25.83 -3.64
N LYS A 153 7.64 -26.99 -3.36
CA LYS A 153 6.97 -27.20 -2.08
C LYS A 153 8.01 -27.43 -0.99
N HIS A 154 7.86 -26.75 0.13
CA HIS A 154 8.65 -26.99 1.33
C HIS A 154 8.20 -28.27 2.02
N ALA A 155 8.91 -28.66 3.06
CA ALA A 155 8.66 -29.90 3.83
C ALA A 155 7.25 -29.94 4.47
N ASP A 156 6.62 -28.78 4.65
CA ASP A 156 5.24 -28.64 5.13
C ASP A 156 4.18 -28.89 4.03
N GLY A 157 4.61 -29.15 2.79
CA GLY A 157 3.76 -29.39 1.63
C GLY A 157 3.21 -28.12 0.98
N PHE A 158 3.63 -26.93 1.45
CA PHE A 158 3.21 -25.64 0.94
C PHE A 158 4.29 -24.96 0.11
N ARG A 159 3.87 -24.14 -0.86
CA ARG A 159 4.76 -23.17 -1.51
C ARG A 159 4.76 -21.88 -0.68
N HIS A 160 5.94 -21.34 -0.42
CA HIS A 160 6.07 -20.12 0.38
C HIS A 160 6.14 -18.91 -0.54
N TYR A 161 5.47 -17.82 -0.15
CA TYR A 161 5.44 -16.59 -0.95
C TYR A 161 6.82 -15.93 -1.03
N ASP A 162 7.64 -16.13 -0.02
CA ASP A 162 9.01 -15.61 0.04
C ASP A 162 9.87 -16.15 -1.09
N ASP A 163 9.70 -17.41 -1.50
CA ASP A 163 10.44 -17.99 -2.62
C ASP A 163 10.15 -17.26 -3.93
N VAL A 164 8.88 -16.89 -4.15
CA VAL A 164 8.49 -16.15 -5.34
C VAL A 164 8.95 -14.70 -5.25
N ALA A 165 8.81 -14.07 -4.07
CA ALA A 165 9.19 -12.68 -3.82
C ALA A 165 10.69 -12.44 -3.95
N GLN A 166 11.53 -13.39 -3.53
CA GLN A 166 13.00 -13.36 -3.70
C GLN A 166 13.43 -13.24 -5.16
N ASN A 167 12.61 -13.77 -6.07
CA ASN A 167 12.87 -13.73 -7.51
C ASN A 167 12.30 -12.49 -8.20
N GLN A 168 11.50 -11.68 -7.50
CA GLN A 168 10.96 -10.44 -8.05
C GLN A 168 11.90 -9.26 -7.84
N SER A 169 11.79 -8.27 -8.72
CA SER A 169 12.49 -6.99 -8.60
C SER A 169 11.50 -5.85 -8.61
N ILE A 170 11.92 -4.71 -8.08
CA ILE A 170 11.22 -3.44 -8.18
C ILE A 170 12.19 -2.35 -8.59
N ILE A 171 11.63 -1.28 -9.13
CA ILE A 171 12.32 -0.03 -9.38
C ILE A 171 11.92 0.94 -8.28
N LEU A 172 12.91 1.45 -7.55
CA LEU A 172 12.74 2.61 -6.69
C LEU A 172 13.04 3.85 -7.50
N ALA A 173 12.18 4.86 -7.43
CA ALA A 173 12.37 6.12 -8.12
C ALA A 173 12.14 7.30 -7.18
N ARG A 174 13.14 8.18 -7.09
CA ARG A 174 13.03 9.44 -6.35
C ARG A 174 12.21 10.42 -7.16
N THR A 175 11.29 11.10 -6.49
CA THR A 175 10.40 12.08 -7.13
C THR A 175 11.02 13.47 -7.19
N GLY A 176 12.00 13.74 -6.33
CA GLY A 176 12.58 15.07 -6.10
C GLY A 176 11.83 15.88 -5.03
N HIS A 177 10.70 15.41 -4.52
CA HIS A 177 9.94 16.07 -3.45
C HIS A 177 10.38 15.59 -2.06
N GLU A 178 11.60 15.93 -1.66
CA GLU A 178 12.21 15.46 -0.40
C GLU A 178 12.19 16.49 0.74
N ASN A 179 11.54 17.64 0.54
CA ASN A 179 11.54 18.76 1.49
C ASN A 179 10.94 18.42 2.87
N GLY A 180 10.10 17.39 2.94
CA GLY A 180 9.46 16.92 4.17
C GLY A 180 10.24 15.82 4.91
N LEU A 181 11.40 15.39 4.40
CA LEU A 181 12.21 14.34 5.01
C LEU A 181 13.29 14.93 5.93
N SER A 182 13.64 14.18 6.97
CA SER A 182 14.72 14.47 7.90
C SER A 182 16.07 14.63 7.18
N THR A 183 16.30 13.81 6.15
CA THR A 183 17.49 13.82 5.30
C THR A 183 17.14 13.34 3.88
N PRO A 184 17.85 13.83 2.85
CA PRO A 184 17.64 13.39 1.48
C PRO A 184 17.76 11.87 1.32
N ILE A 185 16.99 11.31 0.38
CA ILE A 185 17.06 9.89 0.04
C ILE A 185 18.32 9.66 -0.79
N SER A 186 19.03 8.58 -0.49
CA SER A 186 20.23 8.17 -1.22
C SER A 186 20.17 6.68 -1.53
N PHE A 187 20.49 6.31 -2.77
CA PHE A 187 20.61 4.92 -3.20
C PHE A 187 22.03 4.37 -3.12
N GLU A 188 22.99 5.11 -2.54
CA GLU A 188 24.38 4.67 -2.43
C GLU A 188 24.51 3.30 -1.74
N SER A 189 23.73 3.05 -0.68
CA SER A 189 23.73 1.78 0.06
C SER A 189 23.08 0.61 -0.69
N LEU A 190 22.52 0.86 -1.88
CA LEU A 190 21.84 -0.14 -2.70
C LEU A 190 22.63 -0.50 -3.97
N LYS A 191 23.70 0.23 -4.28
CA LYS A 191 24.45 0.08 -5.54
C LYS A 191 25.06 -1.32 -5.73
N ASP A 192 25.49 -1.95 -4.64
CA ASP A 192 26.03 -3.32 -4.63
C ASP A 192 24.95 -4.38 -4.94
N LYS A 193 23.67 -4.05 -4.71
CA LYS A 193 22.51 -4.91 -4.95
C LYS A 193 21.72 -4.51 -6.20
N ALA A 194 22.21 -3.53 -6.95
CA ALA A 194 21.55 -3.00 -8.12
C ALA A 194 21.47 -4.06 -9.23
N LEU A 195 20.28 -4.21 -9.80
CA LEU A 195 20.03 -5.01 -10.98
C LEU A 195 20.06 -4.10 -12.23
N PRO A 196 20.36 -4.64 -13.42
CA PRO A 196 20.33 -3.86 -14.65
C PRO A 196 18.95 -3.24 -14.91
N LEU A 197 18.92 -1.95 -15.20
CA LEU A 197 17.73 -1.26 -15.71
C LEU A 197 17.51 -1.61 -17.19
N ALA A 198 16.26 -1.66 -17.64
CA ALA A 198 15.99 -1.76 -19.07
C ALA A 198 16.43 -0.47 -19.77
N ARG A 199 16.78 -0.53 -21.07
CA ARG A 199 17.19 0.67 -21.85
C ARG A 199 16.15 1.80 -21.87
N SER A 200 14.88 1.49 -21.62
CA SER A 200 13.78 2.47 -21.51
C SER A 200 13.63 3.10 -20.12
N GLU A 201 14.40 2.64 -19.14
CA GLU A 201 14.35 3.04 -17.73
C GLU A 201 15.61 3.79 -17.28
N ASP A 202 16.71 3.70 -18.03
CA ASP A 202 17.89 4.54 -17.86
C ASP A 202 17.58 5.96 -18.36
N MET A 203 17.11 6.80 -17.45
CA MET A 203 16.56 8.12 -17.78
C MET A 203 17.55 9.26 -17.55
N GLY A 204 18.77 8.99 -17.07
CA GLY A 204 19.90 9.93 -16.86
C GLY A 204 19.66 11.18 -15.97
N THR A 205 18.40 11.51 -15.72
CA THR A 205 17.91 12.74 -15.07
C THR A 205 17.04 12.44 -13.86
N ILE A 206 16.58 11.20 -13.73
CA ILE A 206 15.78 10.70 -12.61
C ILE A 206 16.63 9.67 -11.90
N ASP A 207 16.82 9.85 -10.61
CA ASP A 207 17.55 8.89 -9.78
C ASP A 207 16.64 7.68 -9.53
N VAL A 208 16.95 6.60 -10.24
CA VAL A 208 16.21 5.33 -10.23
C VAL A 208 17.17 4.18 -10.01
N ILE A 209 16.72 3.16 -9.30
CA ILE A 209 17.49 1.94 -9.08
C ILE A 209 16.57 0.72 -9.12
N ARG A 210 16.96 -0.31 -9.87
CA ARG A 210 16.30 -1.61 -9.85
C ARG A 210 16.99 -2.51 -8.83
N ILE A 211 16.22 -3.14 -7.97
CA ILE A 211 16.73 -3.99 -6.88
C ILE A 211 15.78 -5.17 -6.64
N PRO A 212 16.22 -6.22 -5.94
CA PRO A 212 15.31 -7.26 -5.47
C PRO A 212 14.19 -6.69 -4.60
N LEU A 213 12.98 -7.25 -4.71
CA LEU A 213 11.79 -6.76 -4.01
C LEU A 213 12.03 -6.62 -2.50
N GLN A 214 12.54 -7.68 -1.86
CA GLN A 214 12.78 -7.69 -0.41
C GLN A 214 13.78 -6.60 0.02
N VAL A 215 14.83 -6.35 -0.78
CA VAL A 215 15.83 -5.31 -0.50
C VAL A 215 15.17 -3.93 -0.52
N GLY A 216 14.28 -3.68 -1.48
CA GLY A 216 13.57 -2.40 -1.54
C GLY A 216 12.54 -2.22 -0.43
N VAL A 217 11.84 -3.29 -0.03
CA VAL A 217 10.94 -3.25 1.13
C VAL A 217 11.70 -2.88 2.40
N HIS A 218 12.84 -3.53 2.67
CA HIS A 218 13.70 -3.21 3.81
C HIS A 218 14.23 -1.78 3.75
N PHE A 219 14.62 -1.30 2.56
CA PHE A 219 15.09 0.07 2.40
C PHE A 219 14.01 1.09 2.78
N VAL A 220 12.78 0.93 2.29
CA VAL A 220 11.66 1.81 2.65
C VAL A 220 11.31 1.71 4.13
N ALA A 221 11.36 0.50 4.72
CA ALA A 221 11.12 0.32 6.15
C ALA A 221 12.13 1.08 7.00
N ASN A 222 13.42 0.99 6.64
CA ASN A 222 14.47 1.74 7.31
C ASN A 222 14.32 3.25 7.13
N LEU A 223 13.84 3.72 5.97
CA LEU A 223 13.48 5.12 5.78
C LEU A 223 12.34 5.52 6.71
N LEU A 224 11.29 4.72 6.81
CA LEU A 224 10.17 4.99 7.72
C LEU A 224 10.65 5.08 9.17
N LEU A 225 11.38 4.08 9.67
CA LEU A 225 11.92 4.08 11.03
C LEU A 225 12.82 5.29 11.31
N ARG A 226 13.61 5.72 10.32
CA ARG A 226 14.43 6.93 10.41
C ARG A 226 13.58 8.19 10.54
N GLU A 227 12.55 8.35 9.71
CA GLU A 227 11.65 9.49 9.77
C GLU A 227 10.83 9.50 11.08
N GLU A 228 10.39 8.34 11.54
CA GLU A 228 9.72 8.16 12.84
C GLU A 228 10.63 8.57 14.01
N ALA A 229 11.91 8.21 13.97
CA ALA A 229 12.88 8.61 14.98
C ALA A 229 13.19 10.12 14.94
N ALA A 230 13.22 10.72 13.74
CA ALA A 230 13.48 12.15 13.56
C ALA A 230 12.27 13.02 13.92
N PHE A 231 11.05 12.50 13.73
CA PHE A 231 9.79 13.18 14.03
C PHE A 231 8.91 12.31 14.94
N PRO A 232 9.23 12.19 16.24
CA PRO A 232 8.47 11.35 17.18
C PRO A 232 6.99 11.71 17.28
N GLU A 233 6.64 12.98 17.07
CA GLU A 233 5.25 13.49 17.05
C GLU A 233 4.46 13.02 15.81
N SER A 234 5.16 12.58 14.77
CA SER A 234 4.58 12.00 13.55
C SER A 234 4.28 10.51 13.69
N VAL A 235 4.93 9.83 14.65
CA VAL A 235 4.73 8.40 14.93
C VAL A 235 3.31 8.17 15.40
N VAL A 236 2.60 7.28 14.70
CA VAL A 236 1.33 6.78 15.22
C VAL A 236 1.68 5.87 16.39
N ALA A 237 1.62 6.40 17.61
CA ALA A 237 2.09 5.72 18.81
C ALA A 237 1.34 4.39 19.01
N ALA A 238 2.00 3.31 18.62
CA ALA A 238 1.55 1.93 18.75
C ALA A 238 1.08 1.48 20.15
N PRO A 239 1.47 2.05 21.32
CA PRO A 239 1.03 1.48 22.60
C PRO A 239 -0.37 1.90 23.05
N HIS A 240 -1.03 2.87 22.41
CA HIS A 240 -2.21 3.53 23.01
C HIS A 240 -3.57 3.12 22.44
N ILE A 241 -3.61 2.49 21.27
CA ILE A 241 -4.89 2.08 20.64
C ILE A 241 -5.62 1.02 21.47
N SER A 242 -4.89 0.09 22.08
CA SER A 242 -5.47 -1.00 22.89
C SER A 242 -5.90 -0.58 24.30
N ARG A 243 -5.61 0.67 24.73
CA ARG A 243 -5.93 1.18 26.08
C ARG A 243 -6.90 2.35 26.12
N GLU A 244 -7.17 3.00 24.99
CA GLU A 244 -8.18 4.04 24.90
C GLU A 244 -9.56 3.42 24.66
N ALA A 245 -10.37 3.34 25.72
CA ALA A 245 -11.75 2.82 25.62
C ALA A 245 -12.62 3.59 24.60
N ASP A 246 -12.27 4.85 24.32
CA ASP A 246 -12.96 5.75 23.39
C ASP A 246 -12.27 5.84 22.01
N HIS A 247 -11.32 4.95 21.72
CA HIS A 247 -10.65 4.95 20.42
C HIS A 247 -11.68 4.68 19.29
N PRO A 248 -11.69 5.47 18.19
CA PRO A 248 -12.70 5.35 17.13
C PRO A 248 -12.79 3.94 16.53
N PHE A 249 -11.66 3.22 16.51
CA PHE A 249 -11.61 1.85 16.00
C PHE A 249 -12.13 0.81 16.97
N MET A 250 -12.00 1.00 18.29
CA MET A 250 -12.60 0.09 19.27
C MET A 250 -14.13 0.18 19.21
N LYS A 251 -14.65 1.38 18.94
CA LYS A 251 -16.07 1.60 18.64
C LYS A 251 -16.48 0.94 17.33
N TRP A 252 -15.75 1.16 16.23
CA TRP A 252 -16.07 0.53 14.94
C TRP A 252 -15.97 -1.00 14.96
N GLU A 253 -14.98 -1.55 15.65
CA GLU A 253 -14.80 -3.00 15.77
C GLU A 253 -15.95 -3.62 16.57
N ARG A 254 -16.38 -2.95 17.65
CA ARG A 254 -17.58 -3.33 18.41
C ARG A 254 -18.84 -3.24 17.55
N GLU A 255 -19.08 -2.11 16.88
CA GLU A 255 -20.24 -1.92 16.01
C GLU A 255 -20.28 -2.91 14.84
N ALA A 256 -19.13 -3.24 14.24
CA ALA A 256 -19.04 -4.23 13.18
C ALA A 256 -19.25 -5.66 13.69
N GLN A 257 -18.81 -5.95 14.92
CA GLN A 257 -19.08 -7.22 15.59
C GLN A 257 -20.57 -7.34 15.92
N ASP A 258 -21.17 -6.32 16.53
CA ASP A 258 -22.59 -6.27 16.88
C ASP A 258 -23.47 -6.40 15.62
N TYR A 259 -23.15 -5.69 14.53
CA TYR A 259 -23.82 -5.83 13.25
C TYR A 259 -23.71 -7.25 12.68
N GLY A 260 -22.53 -7.86 12.79
CA GLY A 260 -22.29 -9.24 12.38
C GLY A 260 -23.11 -10.25 13.20
N GLU A 261 -23.22 -10.04 14.50
CA GLU A 261 -24.03 -10.84 15.42
C GLU A 261 -25.52 -10.71 15.11
N GLU A 262 -26.02 -9.48 14.90
CA GLU A 262 -27.41 -9.22 14.53
C GLU A 262 -27.77 -9.89 13.20
N ARG A 263 -26.90 -9.77 12.19
CA ARG A 263 -27.10 -10.40 10.87
C ARG A 263 -27.12 -11.93 10.97
N LEU A 264 -26.24 -12.50 11.79
CA LEU A 264 -26.20 -13.95 12.02
C LEU A 264 -27.47 -14.44 12.71
N ALA A 265 -27.89 -13.79 13.81
CA ALA A 265 -29.10 -14.13 14.54
C ALA A 265 -30.33 -14.07 13.62
N HIS A 266 -30.41 -13.05 12.77
CA HIS A 266 -31.47 -12.92 11.78
C HIS A 266 -31.46 -14.06 10.74
N ALA A 267 -30.28 -14.47 10.26
CA ALA A 267 -30.14 -15.59 9.32
C ALA A 267 -30.50 -16.94 9.95
N GLN A 268 -30.14 -17.15 11.22
CA GLN A 268 -30.51 -18.34 11.99
C GLN A 268 -32.01 -18.40 12.28
N ALA A 269 -32.62 -17.27 12.64
CA ALA A 269 -34.08 -17.17 12.79
C ALA A 269 -34.83 -17.50 11.49
N GLN A 270 -34.23 -17.17 10.34
CA GLN A 270 -34.74 -17.52 9.00
C GLN A 270 -34.37 -18.94 8.54
N ARG A 271 -33.70 -19.75 9.38
CA ARG A 271 -33.18 -21.09 9.06
C ARG A 271 -32.28 -21.13 7.81
N LYS A 272 -31.62 -20.02 7.48
CA LYS A 272 -30.65 -19.95 6.38
C LYS A 272 -29.27 -20.45 6.80
N ILE A 273 -28.98 -20.44 8.10
CA ILE A 273 -27.72 -20.85 8.73
C ILE A 273 -28.07 -21.64 9.98
N GLU A 274 -27.28 -22.68 10.30
CA GLU A 274 -27.53 -23.53 11.46
C GLU A 274 -27.49 -22.74 12.79
N PRO A 275 -28.39 -23.02 13.75
CA PRO A 275 -28.54 -22.26 15.01
C PRO A 275 -27.28 -22.21 15.90
N PHE A 276 -26.37 -23.18 15.75
CA PHE A 276 -25.14 -23.27 16.55
C PHE A 276 -23.91 -22.68 15.82
N THR A 277 -24.13 -22.11 14.62
CA THR A 277 -23.05 -21.47 13.88
C THR A 277 -22.65 -20.18 14.58
N THR A 278 -21.36 -19.98 14.83
CA THR A 278 -20.86 -18.75 15.44
C THR A 278 -20.51 -17.71 14.38
N VAL A 279 -20.45 -16.42 14.76
CA VAL A 279 -19.97 -15.34 13.86
C VAL A 279 -18.56 -15.66 13.35
N ALA A 280 -17.70 -16.24 14.18
CA ALA A 280 -16.38 -16.68 13.79
C ALA A 280 -16.42 -17.77 12.71
N ALA A 281 -17.30 -18.77 12.85
CA ALA A 281 -17.48 -19.84 11.87
C ALA A 281 -18.03 -19.32 10.53
N VAL A 282 -19.01 -18.40 10.56
CA VAL A 282 -19.53 -17.75 9.34
C VAL A 282 -18.49 -16.86 8.70
N LYS A 283 -17.76 -16.03 9.47
CA LYS A 283 -16.65 -15.21 8.96
C LYS A 283 -15.61 -16.10 8.26
N LYS A 284 -15.22 -17.22 8.88
CA LYS A 284 -14.29 -18.20 8.31
C LYS A 284 -14.82 -18.81 7.01
N ALA A 285 -16.08 -19.24 6.98
CA ALA A 285 -16.71 -19.83 5.80
C ALA A 285 -16.88 -18.82 4.65
N VAL A 286 -17.31 -17.59 4.94
CA VAL A 286 -17.40 -16.51 3.95
C VAL A 286 -16.02 -16.15 3.41
N LEU A 287 -15.01 -16.05 4.28
CA LEU A 287 -13.62 -15.88 3.85
C LEU A 287 -13.23 -16.99 2.88
N HIS A 288 -13.41 -18.26 3.23
CA HIS A 288 -13.11 -19.38 2.32
C HIS A 288 -13.89 -19.32 1.00
N HIS A 289 -15.16 -18.91 1.02
CA HIS A 289 -16.02 -18.93 -0.17
C HIS A 289 -15.81 -17.71 -1.09
N ARG A 290 -15.47 -16.54 -0.53
CA ARG A 290 -15.18 -15.33 -1.31
C ARG A 290 -13.83 -15.39 -2.04
N VAL A 291 -12.94 -16.28 -1.63
CA VAL A 291 -11.60 -16.37 -2.23
C VAL A 291 -11.58 -17.27 -3.47
N ASP A 292 -12.65 -18.03 -3.76
CA ASP A 292 -12.71 -18.90 -4.96
C ASP A 292 -11.40 -19.69 -5.20
N ILE A 293 -10.77 -20.16 -4.10
CA ILE A 293 -9.60 -21.06 -4.19
C ILE A 293 -10.13 -22.44 -4.57
N TYR A 294 -10.48 -22.60 -5.84
CA TYR A 294 -10.09 -23.83 -6.53
C TYR A 294 -8.56 -23.90 -6.43
N PRO A 295 -7.96 -25.03 -6.04
CA PRO A 295 -6.53 -25.06 -5.77
C PRO A 295 -5.77 -24.96 -7.09
N LEU A 296 -5.40 -23.74 -7.50
CA LEU A 296 -4.14 -23.56 -8.21
C LEU A 296 -3.04 -23.50 -7.14
N GLU A 297 -2.71 -24.70 -6.64
CA GLU A 297 -1.57 -25.02 -5.79
C GLU A 297 -1.66 -24.55 -4.33
N ASN A 298 -1.26 -25.42 -3.39
CA ASN A 298 -1.32 -25.19 -1.95
C ASN A 298 -0.24 -24.19 -1.52
N TYR A 299 -0.58 -22.91 -1.46
CA TYR A 299 0.24 -21.89 -0.80
C TYR A 299 -0.12 -21.79 0.69
N ALA A 300 0.83 -21.36 1.53
CA ALA A 300 0.58 -21.12 2.96
C ALA A 300 -0.50 -20.01 3.14
N PRO A 301 -1.40 -20.12 4.14
CA PRO A 301 -2.49 -19.16 4.32
C PRO A 301 -1.98 -17.74 4.64
N TYR A 302 -2.57 -16.73 3.98
CA TYR A 302 -2.30 -15.32 4.24
C TYR A 302 -2.80 -14.84 5.61
N PRO A 303 -2.16 -13.81 6.20
CA PRO A 303 -2.73 -13.08 7.34
C PRO A 303 -3.74 -11.97 6.96
N PHE A 304 -3.98 -11.67 5.68
CA PHE A 304 -4.84 -10.54 5.26
C PHE A 304 -6.23 -10.93 4.70
N LYS A 305 -7.20 -10.02 4.82
CA LYS A 305 -8.54 -10.12 4.22
C LYS A 305 -8.52 -9.56 2.79
N LEU A 306 -9.05 -10.31 1.82
CA LEU A 306 -9.08 -9.93 0.39
C LEU A 306 -9.86 -8.66 0.02
N GLY A 307 -10.63 -8.06 0.93
CA GLY A 307 -11.31 -6.78 0.66
C GLY A 307 -10.39 -5.55 0.64
N TRP A 308 -9.08 -5.78 0.65
CA TRP A 308 -8.00 -4.79 0.82
C TRP A 308 -7.14 -4.67 -0.46
N ILE A 309 -7.54 -5.36 -1.55
CA ILE A 309 -6.98 -5.26 -2.91
C ILE A 309 -8.02 -4.61 -3.81
#